data_AF-A0A971VTV0-F1
#
_entry.id   AF-A0A971VTV0-F1
#
_cell.length_a   1.000
_cell.length_b   1.000
_cell.length_c   1.000
_cell.angle_alpha   90.00
_cell.angle_beta   90.00
_cell.angle_gamma   90.00
#
_symmetry.space_group_name_H-M   'P 1'
#
loop_
_entity.id
_entity.type
_entity.pdbx_description
1 polymer ?
#
loop_
_entity_poly.entity_id
_entity_poly.type
_entity_poly.pdbx_seq_one_letter_code
_entity_poly.pdbx_strand_id
1 'polypeptide(L)' 'MMQGAFQANQQPQAAAPQAATVPCVSCKQQIPQGSKFCPECGASQSAASCVDCGKPLAAGARFCPECGAKQ' A
#
# COMPACT_ATOMS: atom_id res chain seq x y z
N MET A 1 -29.85 17.71 44.66
CA MET A 1 -29.20 18.24 43.44
C MET A 1 -27.76 17.73 43.43
N MET A 2 -27.51 16.64 42.71
CA MET A 2 -26.32 15.79 42.86
C MET A 2 -25.50 15.79 41.56
N GLN A 3 -24.20 15.92 41.75
CA GLN A 3 -23.13 16.09 40.78
C GLN A 3 -22.85 14.78 40.02
N GLY A 4 -22.40 14.88 38.77
CA GLY A 4 -21.75 13.77 38.06
C GLY A 4 -22.03 13.72 36.56
N ALA A 5 -21.17 14.36 35.76
CA ALA A 5 -21.07 14.07 34.34
C ALA A 5 -19.64 14.27 33.81
N PHE A 6 -18.80 13.25 34.03
CA PHE A 6 -17.87 12.65 33.04
C PHE A 6 -17.50 13.54 31.84
N GLN A 7 -16.46 14.35 32.02
CA GLN A 7 -15.69 14.91 30.91
C GLN A 7 -14.82 13.79 30.32
N ALA A 8 -15.35 13.15 29.27
CA ALA A 8 -14.61 12.23 28.43
C ALA A 8 -13.59 13.02 27.60
N ASN A 9 -12.32 12.80 27.93
CA ASN A 9 -11.12 13.15 27.21
C ASN A 9 -11.21 12.66 25.75
N GLN A 10 -11.76 13.49 24.86
CA GLN A 10 -11.75 13.25 23.41
C GLN A 10 -10.35 13.55 22.89
N GLN A 11 -9.50 12.52 22.92
CA GLN A 11 -8.25 12.52 22.18
C GLN A 11 -8.57 12.64 20.67
N PRO A 12 -7.92 13.56 19.93
CA PRO A 12 -8.00 13.57 18.48
C PRO A 12 -7.35 12.30 17.95
N GLN A 13 -8.11 11.54 17.17
CA GLN A 13 -7.63 10.33 16.51
C GLN A 13 -6.37 10.67 15.71
N ALA A 14 -5.28 9.96 16.03
CA ALA A 14 -4.06 9.99 15.25
C ALA A 14 -4.42 9.71 13.79
N ALA A 15 -4.25 10.73 12.95
CA ALA A 15 -4.31 10.58 11.51
C ALA A 15 -3.32 9.48 11.12
N ALA A 16 -3.84 8.32 10.73
CA ALA A 16 -3.06 7.31 10.04
C ALA A 16 -2.34 8.02 8.88
N PRO A 17 -1.03 7.77 8.67
CA PRO A 17 -0.33 8.36 7.55
C PRO A 17 -1.11 8.00 6.30
N GLN A 18 -1.52 9.03 5.56
CA GLN A 18 -2.35 8.95 4.37
C GLN A 18 -1.86 7.76 3.55
N ALA A 19 -2.64 6.69 3.54
CA ALA A 19 -2.27 5.43 2.93
C ALA A 19 -2.24 5.67 1.43
N ALA A 20 -1.08 6.08 0.91
CA ALA A 20 -0.81 5.99 -0.51
C ALA A 20 -1.12 4.54 -0.90
N THR A 21 -1.99 4.34 -1.87
CA THR A 21 -2.34 3.00 -2.34
C THR A 21 -1.66 2.78 -3.68
N VAL A 22 -1.12 1.58 -3.86
CA VAL A 22 -0.50 1.14 -5.11
C VAL A 22 -1.35 0.06 -5.75
N PRO A 23 -1.39 -0.05 -7.08
CA PRO A 23 -2.06 -1.16 -7.74
C PRO A 23 -1.33 -2.47 -7.45
N CYS A 24 -2.09 -3.52 -7.12
CA CYS A 24 -1.58 -4.87 -6.94
C CYS A 24 -0.87 -5.34 -8.22
N VAL A 25 0.24 -6.07 -8.08
CA VAL A 25 1.02 -6.52 -9.24
C VAL A 25 0.37 -7.68 -9.99
N SER A 26 -0.58 -8.36 -9.36
CA SER A 26 -1.29 -9.51 -9.91
C SER A 26 -2.71 -9.16 -10.36
N CYS A 27 -3.54 -8.63 -9.45
CA CYS A 27 -4.95 -8.33 -9.73
C CYS A 27 -5.25 -6.86 -10.02
N LYS A 28 -4.24 -5.97 -10.00
CA LYS A 28 -4.36 -4.51 -10.20
C LYS A 28 -5.27 -3.77 -9.21
N GLN A 29 -5.75 -4.44 -8.17
CA GLN A 29 -6.57 -3.84 -7.11
C GLN A 29 -5.76 -2.84 -6.27
N GLN A 30 -6.38 -1.79 -5.79
CA GLN A 30 -5.69 -0.82 -4.95
C GLN A 30 -5.38 -1.42 -3.58
N ILE A 31 -4.10 -1.49 -3.25
CA ILE A 31 -3.62 -2.00 -1.97
C ILE A 31 -2.81 -0.94 -1.24
N PRO A 32 -2.66 -1.00 0.09
CA PRO A 32 -1.82 -0.07 0.81
C PRO A 32 -0.37 -0.12 0.32
N GLN A 33 0.25 1.04 0.11
CA GLN A 33 1.67 1.15 -0.21
C GLN A 33 2.49 0.58 0.96
N GLY A 34 3.39 -0.36 0.64
CA GLY A 34 4.17 -1.09 1.64
C GLY A 34 3.53 -2.42 2.08
N SER A 35 2.31 -2.75 1.62
CA SER A 35 1.77 -4.10 1.79
C SER A 35 2.64 -5.10 1.04
N LYS A 36 3.18 -6.09 1.77
CA LYS A 36 3.99 -7.19 1.19
C LYS A 36 3.16 -8.21 0.44
N PHE A 37 1.86 -8.25 0.72
CA PHE A 37 0.88 -9.15 0.10
C PHE A 37 -0.40 -8.38 -0.20
N CYS A 38 -1.06 -8.73 -1.29
CA CYS A 38 -2.35 -8.18 -1.65
C CYS A 38 -3.44 -8.81 -0.75
N PRO A 39 -4.24 -8.03 0.00
CA PRO A 39 -5.34 -8.55 0.80
C PRO A 39 -6.48 -9.13 -0.04
N GLU A 40 -6.57 -8.74 -1.31
CA GLU A 40 -7.67 -9.14 -2.21
C GLU A 40 -7.38 -10.44 -2.96
N CYS A 41 -6.13 -10.65 -3.40
CA CYS A 41 -5.76 -11.85 -4.17
C CYS A 41 -4.67 -12.72 -3.54
N GLY A 42 -4.07 -12.30 -2.41
CA GLY A 42 -2.98 -13.02 -1.74
C GLY A 42 -1.62 -12.95 -2.43
N ALA A 43 -1.50 -12.26 -3.57
CA ALA A 43 -0.23 -12.17 -4.30
C ALA A 43 0.83 -11.35 -3.54
N SER A 44 2.09 -11.79 -3.61
CA SER A 44 3.21 -11.06 -3.01
C SER A 44 3.54 -9.82 -3.84
N GLN A 45 3.63 -8.70 -3.15
CA GLN A 45 3.89 -7.36 -3.67
C GLN A 45 5.35 -6.94 -3.48
N SER A 46 6.16 -7.84 -2.91
CA SER A 46 7.61 -7.61 -2.72
C SER A 46 8.38 -7.68 -4.03
N ALA A 47 7.78 -8.27 -5.08
CA ALA A 47 8.29 -8.18 -6.44
C ALA A 47 7.84 -6.83 -7.01
N ALA A 48 8.78 -5.90 -7.20
CA ALA A 48 8.53 -4.73 -8.02
C ALA A 48 8.07 -5.23 -9.39
N SER A 49 6.95 -4.74 -9.90
CA SER A 49 6.56 -5.03 -11.29
C SER A 49 6.81 -3.83 -12.16
N CYS A 50 7.05 -4.07 -13.43
CA CYS A 50 7.26 -3.03 -14.41
C CYS A 50 6.02 -2.13 -14.48
N VAL A 51 6.20 -0.81 -14.32
CA VAL A 51 5.09 0.15 -14.38
C VAL A 51 4.54 0.30 -15.79
N ASP A 52 5.36 -0.08 -16.78
CA ASP A 52 5.04 0.04 -18.20
C ASP A 52 4.46 -1.26 -18.76
N CYS A 53 5.15 -2.40 -18.56
CA CYS A 53 4.74 -3.69 -19.14
C CYS A 53 4.09 -4.66 -18.13
N GLY A 54 4.08 -4.35 -16.83
CA GLY A 54 3.47 -5.19 -15.78
C GLY A 54 4.24 -6.48 -15.46
N LYS A 55 5.36 -6.75 -16.13
CA LYS A 55 6.20 -7.93 -15.84
C LYS A 55 6.86 -7.83 -14.47
N PRO A 56 7.02 -8.94 -13.74
CA PRO A 56 7.75 -8.94 -12.48
C PRO A 56 9.21 -8.55 -12.72
N LEU A 57 9.74 -7.72 -11.83
CA LEU A 57 11.12 -7.25 -11.82
C LEU A 57 11.81 -7.70 -10.56
N ALA A 58 13.14 -7.79 -10.66
CA ALA A 58 13.98 -7.94 -9.50
C ALA A 58 13.84 -6.72 -8.57
N ALA A 59 13.85 -6.96 -7.26
CA ALA A 59 13.87 -5.90 -6.27
C ALA A 59 15.10 -5.01 -6.50
N GLY A 60 14.88 -3.70 -6.72
CA GLY A 60 15.94 -2.74 -7.02
C GLY A 60 16.34 -2.66 -8.51
N ALA A 61 15.60 -3.29 -9.42
CA ALA A 61 15.80 -3.08 -10.86
C ALA A 61 15.45 -1.63 -11.24
N ARG A 62 16.43 -0.89 -11.76
CA ARG A 62 16.27 0.49 -12.26
C ARG A 62 15.68 0.55 -13.67
N PHE A 63 15.69 -0.59 -14.36
CA PHE A 63 15.21 -0.75 -15.72
C PHE A 63 14.56 -2.13 -15.86
N CYS A 64 13.51 -2.22 -16.67
CA CYS A 64 12.85 -3.47 -17.00
C CYS A 64 13.67 -4.21 -18.07
N PRO A 65 14.12 -5.46 -17.82
CA PRO A 65 14.84 -6.24 -18.81
C PRO A 65 13.94 -6.72 -19.97
N GLU A 66 12.62 -6.68 -19.77
CA GLU A 66 11.65 -7.17 -20.78
C GLU A 66 11.21 -6.08 -21.76
N CYS A 67 11.00 -4.83 -21.30
CA CYS A 67 10.55 -3.73 -22.15
C CYS A 67 11.52 -2.54 -22.23
N GLY A 68 12.59 -2.51 -21.43
CA GLY A 68 13.55 -1.42 -21.39
C GLY A 68 13.09 -0.15 -20.66
N ALA A 69 11.86 -0.13 -20.13
CA ALA A 69 11.36 1.02 -19.36
C ALA A 69 12.14 1.23 -18.05
N LYS A 70 12.31 2.49 -17.64
CA LYS A 70 12.91 2.82 -16.33
C LYS A 70 11.92 2.52 -15.19
N GLN A 71 12.44 2.09 -14.05
CA GLN A 71 11.68 1.50 -12.95
C GLN A 71 11.88 2.20 -11.61
#